data_AF-A0A2R6GGX3-F1
#
_entry.id   AF-A0A2R6GGX3-F1
#
_cell.length_a   1.000
_cell.length_b   1.000
_cell.length_c   1.000
_cell.angle_alpha   90.00
_cell.angle_beta   90.00
_cell.angle_gamma   90.00
#
_symmetry.space_group_name_H-M   'P 1'
#
loop_
_entity.id
_entity.type
_entity.pdbx_description
1 polymer ?
#
loop_
_entity_poly.entity_id
_entity_poly.type
_entity_poly.pdbx_seq_one_letter_code
_entity_poly.pdbx_strand_id
1 'polypeptide(L)'
;MLFDEVTDLIDDHSRDELESQLTELRDEQEELAAGYDVESLDEFREQLAEENFSAAELRERRNVIATWEAINTELGLVKHALQLYDDVVELSSPRTDSHSTLA
;
A
#
# COMPACT_ATOMS: atom_id res chain seq x y z
N MET A 1 -12.61 0.54 -12.03
CA MET A 1 -11.24 0.82 -12.54
C MET A 1 -10.40 1.27 -11.36
N LEU A 2 -9.06 1.17 -11.40
CA LEU A 2 -8.19 1.55 -10.26
C LEU A 2 -8.47 2.97 -9.72
N PHE A 3 -8.88 3.89 -10.59
CA PHE A 3 -9.26 5.25 -10.20
C PHE A 3 -10.58 5.33 -9.41
N ASP A 4 -11.56 4.48 -9.74
CA ASP A 4 -12.84 4.42 -9.02
C ASP A 4 -12.58 3.97 -7.57
N GLU A 5 -11.71 2.97 -7.40
CA GLU A 5 -11.37 2.38 -6.10
C GLU A 5 -10.60 3.36 -5.18
N VAL A 6 -9.72 4.19 -5.76
CA VAL A 6 -9.07 5.29 -5.02
C VAL A 6 -10.07 6.38 -4.64
N THR A 7 -11.05 6.67 -5.50
CA THR A 7 -12.08 7.69 -5.20
C THR A 7 -13.02 7.20 -4.10
N ASP A 8 -13.45 5.94 -4.16
CA ASP A 8 -14.26 5.31 -3.12
C ASP A 8 -13.53 5.35 -1.76
N LEU A 9 -12.23 5.04 -1.73
CA LEU A 9 -11.40 5.14 -0.51
C LEU A 9 -11.38 6.55 0.09
N ILE A 10 -11.30 7.58 -0.75
CA ILE A 10 -11.28 8.99 -0.31
C ILE A 10 -12.67 9.42 0.20
N ASP A 11 -13.73 8.97 -0.44
CA ASP A 11 -15.11 9.32 -0.06
C ASP A 11 -15.54 8.62 1.24
N ASP A 12 -15.09 7.38 1.45
CA ASP A 12 -15.47 6.56 2.60
C ASP A 12 -14.54 6.71 3.82
N HIS A 13 -13.31 7.20 3.63
CA HIS A 13 -12.32 7.32 4.70
C HIS A 13 -11.67 8.70 4.79
N SER A 14 -11.43 9.12 6.03
CA SER A 14 -10.61 10.28 6.33
C SER A 14 -9.11 10.01 6.12
N ARG A 15 -8.33 11.09 5.96
CA ARG A 15 -6.86 11.02 5.86
C ARG A 15 -6.24 10.26 7.05
N ASP A 16 -6.69 10.53 8.27
CA ASP A 16 -6.18 9.87 9.48
C ASP A 16 -6.48 8.36 9.48
N GLU A 17 -7.65 7.95 9.00
CA GLU A 17 -8.02 6.53 8.87
C GLU A 17 -7.15 5.82 7.82
N LEU A 18 -6.89 6.47 6.68
CA LEU A 18 -6.01 5.94 5.65
C LEU A 18 -4.54 5.86 6.12
N GLU A 19 -4.06 6.83 6.90
CA GLU A 19 -2.73 6.76 7.53
C GLU A 19 -2.63 5.59 8.54
N SER A 20 -3.70 5.34 9.29
CA SER A 20 -3.80 4.18 10.18
C SER A 20 -3.79 2.87 9.40
N GLN A 21 -4.61 2.75 8.35
CA GLN A 21 -4.65 1.57 7.47
C GLN A 21 -3.29 1.32 6.81
N LEU A 22 -2.59 2.37 6.38
CA LEU A 22 -1.24 2.25 5.83
C LEU A 22 -0.25 1.62 6.81
N THR A 23 -0.39 1.94 8.10
CA THR A 23 0.45 1.37 9.16
C THR A 23 0.08 -0.10 9.40
N GLU A 24 -1.20 -0.41 9.51
CA GLU A 24 -1.70 -1.77 9.71
C GLU A 24 -1.28 -2.73 8.58
N LEU A 25 -1.43 -2.30 7.33
CA LEU A 25 -1.01 -3.07 6.16
C LEU A 25 0.51 -3.30 6.09
N ARG A 26 1.30 -2.35 6.60
CA ARG A 26 2.76 -2.50 6.71
C ARG A 26 3.13 -3.50 7.79
N ASP A 27 2.47 -3.41 8.95
CA ASP A 27 2.71 -4.34 10.06
C ASP A 27 2.34 -5.77 9.63
N GLU A 28 1.22 -5.97 8.92
CA GLU A 28 0.84 -7.28 8.39
C GLU A 28 1.85 -7.81 7.37
N GLN A 29 2.36 -6.94 6.49
CA GLN A 29 3.43 -7.30 5.57
C GLN A 29 4.71 -7.72 6.30
N GLU A 30 5.12 -6.99 7.34
CA GLU A 30 6.29 -7.32 8.15
C GLU A 30 6.12 -8.63 8.93
N GLU A 31 4.91 -8.90 9.43
CA GLU A 31 4.59 -10.17 10.09
C GLU A 31 4.69 -11.36 9.11
N LEU A 32 4.16 -11.23 7.90
CA LEU A 32 4.28 -12.25 6.86
C LEU A 32 5.76 -12.46 6.45
N ALA A 33 6.50 -11.37 6.27
CA ALA A 33 7.93 -11.40 5.96
C ALA A 33 8.73 -12.17 7.04
N ALA A 34 8.55 -11.80 8.30
CA ALA A 34 9.21 -12.44 9.43
C ALA A 34 8.78 -13.90 9.62
N GLY A 35 7.51 -14.23 9.34
CA GLY A 35 6.98 -15.60 9.44
C GLY A 35 7.61 -16.59 8.46
N TYR A 36 8.06 -16.10 7.29
CA TYR A 36 8.68 -16.92 6.24
C TYR A 36 10.18 -16.68 6.07
N ASP A 37 10.79 -15.81 6.89
CA ASP A 37 12.21 -15.43 6.83
C ASP A 37 12.60 -14.87 5.46
N VAL A 38 11.79 -13.94 4.95
CA VAL A 38 11.94 -13.29 3.64
C VAL A 38 11.77 -11.78 3.79
N GLU A 39 12.53 -11.00 3.03
CA GLU A 39 12.47 -9.54 3.03
C GLU A 39 11.50 -8.99 1.98
N SER A 40 11.11 -9.81 1.00
CA SER A 40 10.23 -9.39 -0.09
C SER A 40 9.38 -10.52 -0.67
N LEU A 41 8.30 -10.13 -1.36
CA LEU A 41 7.45 -11.07 -2.10
C LEU A 41 8.22 -11.80 -3.22
N ASP A 42 9.18 -11.14 -3.85
CA ASP A 42 9.98 -11.76 -4.91
C ASP A 42 10.94 -12.80 -4.34
N GLU A 43 11.60 -12.51 -3.22
CA GLU A 43 12.40 -13.49 -2.48
C GLU A 43 11.54 -14.70 -2.04
N PHE A 44 10.31 -14.45 -1.57
CA PHE A 44 9.41 -15.54 -1.18
C PHE A 44 9.02 -16.43 -2.36
N ARG A 45 8.83 -15.85 -3.55
CA ARG A 45 8.59 -16.60 -4.80
C ARG A 45 9.83 -17.38 -5.23
N GLU A 46 11.03 -16.81 -5.09
CA GLU A 46 12.29 -17.49 -5.38
C GLU A 46 12.47 -18.70 -4.47
N GLN A 47 12.26 -18.54 -3.15
CA GLN A 47 12.29 -19.63 -2.19
C GLN A 47 11.35 -20.78 -2.59
N LEU A 48 10.15 -20.44 -3.08
CA LEU A 48 9.15 -21.39 -3.57
C LEU A 48 9.60 -22.15 -4.83
N ALA A 49 10.46 -21.57 -5.65
CA ALA A 49 11.00 -22.17 -6.86
C ALA A 49 12.27 -23.00 -6.60
N GLU A 50 13.07 -22.63 -5.61
CA GLU A 50 14.35 -23.28 -5.29
C GLU A 50 14.20 -24.48 -4.36
N GLU A 51 13.26 -24.43 -3.41
CA GLU A 51 13.08 -25.47 -2.41
C GLU A 51 12.10 -26.58 -2.86
N ASN A 52 12.36 -27.82 -2.43
CA ASN A 52 11.50 -28.97 -2.69
C ASN A 52 10.43 -29.12 -1.60
N PHE A 53 9.36 -28.36 -1.72
CA PHE A 53 8.19 -28.46 -0.84
C PHE A 53 7.24 -29.59 -1.25
N SER A 54 6.52 -30.13 -0.26
CA SER A 54 5.38 -31.01 -0.51
C SER A 54 4.22 -30.24 -1.16
N ALA A 55 3.29 -30.96 -1.79
CA ALA A 55 2.11 -30.34 -2.40
C ALA A 55 1.25 -29.54 -1.41
N ALA A 56 1.23 -29.93 -0.13
CA ALA A 56 0.52 -29.20 0.92
C ALA A 56 1.20 -27.87 1.25
N GLU A 57 2.51 -27.90 1.48
CA GLU A 57 3.32 -26.69 1.75
C GLU A 57 3.30 -25.72 0.56
N LEU A 58 3.39 -26.23 -0.67
CA LEU A 58 3.27 -25.41 -1.88
C LEU A 58 1.91 -24.71 -1.99
N ARG A 59 0.85 -25.30 -1.45
CA ARG A 59 -0.49 -24.71 -1.45
C ARG A 59 -0.60 -23.63 -0.40
N GLU A 60 -0.09 -23.90 0.80
CA GLU A 60 -0.05 -22.94 1.90
C GLU A 60 0.75 -21.70 1.52
N ARG A 61 1.99 -21.86 1.05
CA ARG A 61 2.85 -20.74 0.63
C ARG A 61 2.24 -19.94 -0.52
N ARG A 62 1.55 -20.59 -1.46
CA ARG A 62 0.80 -19.89 -2.53
C ARG A 62 -0.35 -19.04 -2.00
N ASN A 63 -1.06 -19.48 -0.96
CA ASN A 63 -2.09 -18.67 -0.33
C ASN A 63 -1.49 -17.43 0.35
N VAL A 64 -0.33 -17.58 0.99
CA VAL A 64 0.37 -16.45 1.60
C VAL A 64 0.86 -15.47 0.55
N ILE A 65 1.41 -15.93 -0.57
CA ILE A 65 1.76 -15.07 -1.71
C ILE A 65 0.55 -14.27 -2.18
N ALA A 66 -0.61 -14.91 -2.34
CA ALA A 66 -1.83 -14.21 -2.76
C ALA A 66 -2.28 -13.16 -1.73
N THR A 67 -2.10 -13.44 -0.43
CA THR A 67 -2.40 -12.50 0.66
C THR A 67 -1.45 -11.30 0.59
N TRP A 68 -0.15 -11.54 0.42
CA TRP A 68 0.84 -10.48 0.26
C TRP A 68 0.59 -9.64 -0.99
N GLU A 69 0.20 -10.25 -2.11
CA GLU A 69 -0.20 -9.52 -3.33
C GLU A 69 -1.39 -8.59 -3.09
N ALA A 70 -2.39 -9.04 -2.32
CA ALA A 70 -3.53 -8.23 -1.94
C ALA A 70 -3.10 -7.04 -1.06
N ILE A 71 -2.29 -7.28 -0.03
CA ILE A 71 -1.73 -6.23 0.84
C ILE A 71 -0.94 -5.21 0.02
N ASN A 72 -0.09 -5.65 -0.91
CA ASN A 72 0.68 -4.75 -1.78
C ASN A 72 -0.22 -3.88 -2.67
N THR A 73 -1.32 -4.46 -3.16
CA THR A 73 -2.30 -3.74 -3.97
C THR A 73 -2.99 -2.67 -3.12
N GLU A 74 -3.44 -3.04 -1.93
CA GLU A 74 -4.10 -2.14 -0.99
C GLU A 74 -3.18 -1.02 -0.50
N LEU A 75 -1.94 -1.34 -0.16
CA LEU A 75 -0.89 -0.35 0.15
C LEU A 75 -0.72 0.67 -0.99
N GLY A 76 -0.78 0.22 -2.24
CA GLY A 76 -0.73 1.09 -3.40
C GLY A 76 -1.92 2.05 -3.46
N LEU A 77 -3.13 1.51 -3.29
CA LEU A 77 -4.37 2.29 -3.29
C LEU A 77 -4.40 3.34 -2.17
N VAL A 78 -4.10 2.93 -0.94
CA VAL A 78 -4.07 3.83 0.23
C VAL A 78 -3.02 4.93 0.06
N LYS A 79 -1.82 4.60 -0.45
CA LYS A 79 -0.79 5.61 -0.76
C LYS A 79 -1.26 6.61 -1.81
N HIS A 80 -1.91 6.13 -2.87
CA HIS A 80 -2.45 7.00 -3.91
C HIS A 80 -3.58 7.90 -3.39
N ALA A 81 -4.45 7.38 -2.53
CA ALA A 81 -5.50 8.16 -1.89
C ALA A 81 -4.92 9.28 -1.02
N LEU A 82 -3.93 8.96 -0.17
CA LEU A 82 -3.22 9.95 0.65
C LEU A 82 -2.49 11.01 -0.19
N GLN A 83 -1.85 10.60 -1.28
CA GLN A 83 -1.19 11.54 -2.18
C GLN A 83 -2.19 12.51 -2.83
N LEU A 84 -3.39 12.03 -3.20
CA LEU A 84 -4.42 12.90 -3.76
C LEU A 84 -4.98 13.88 -2.72
N TYR A 85 -5.09 13.46 -1.45
CA TYR A 85 -5.41 14.36 -0.35
C TYR A 85 -4.38 15.49 -0.24
N ASP A 86 -3.09 15.16 -0.28
CA ASP A 86 -2.01 16.16 -0.22
C ASP A 86 -2.06 17.10 -1.43
N ASP A 87 -2.23 16.57 -2.65
CA ASP A 87 -2.34 17.35 -3.88
C ASP A 87 -3.53 18.34 -3.84
N VAL A 88 -4.70 17.90 -3.36
CA VAL A 88 -5.89 18.76 -3.21
C VAL A 88 -5.64 19.84 -2.16
N VAL A 89 -5.01 19.52 -1.03
CA VAL A 89 -4.69 20.51 0.02
C VAL A 89 -3.69 21.55 -0.49
N GLU A 90 -2.66 21.14 -1.25
CA GLU A 90 -1.70 22.06 -1.85
C GLU A 90 -2.36 23.02 -2.86
N LEU A 91 -3.28 22.53 -3.67
CA LEU A 91 -4.02 23.33 -4.65
C LEU A 91 -5.06 24.26 -4.00
N SER A 92 -5.64 23.84 -2.87
CA SER A 92 -6.64 24.59 -2.11
C SER A 92 -6.02 25.64 -1.20
N SER A 93 -4.74 25.46 -0.85
CA SER A 93 -3.99 26.45 -0.11
C SER A 93 -3.92 27.71 -0.98
N PRO A 94 -4.44 28.86 -0.51
CA PRO A 94 -4.25 30.09 -1.23
C PRO A 94 -2.74 30.30 -1.26
N ARG A 95 -2.13 30.05 -2.42
CA ARG A 95 -0.81 30.56 -2.74
C ARG A 95 -0.96 32.04 -2.45
N THR A 96 -0.46 32.48 -1.30
CA THR A 96 -0.21 33.88 -1.05
C THR A 96 0.86 34.21 -2.06
N ASP A 97 0.43 34.45 -3.29
CA ASP A 97 1.13 35.21 -4.29
C ASP A 97 1.32 36.58 -3.62
N SER A 98 2.36 36.65 -2.79
CA SER A 98 3.10 37.87 -2.53
C SER A 98 3.81 38.21 -3.84
N HIS A 99 3.02 38.45 -4.87
CA HIS A 99 3.43 39.23 -6.01
C HIS A 99 3.50 40.66 -5.48
N SER A 100 4.57 40.94 -4.72
CA SER A 100 5.01 42.28 -4.35
C SER A 100 5.18 43.05 -5.65
N THR A 101 4.09 43.68 -6.05
CA THR A 101 4.01 44.59 -7.15
C THR A 101 3.96 45.98 -6.51
N LEU A 102 4.92 46.82 -6.92
CA LEU A 102 4.97 48.28 -6.74
C LEU A 102 5.29 48.83 -5.34
N ALA A 103 6.51 49.37 -5.19
CA ALA A 103 6.76 50.82 -5.21
C ALA A 103 8.25 51.13 -5.38
#